data_AF-A0A7X3WFA7-F1
#
_entry.id   AF-A0A7X3WFA7-F1
#
_cell.length_a   1.000
_cell.length_b   1.000
_cell.length_c   1.000
_cell.angle_alpha   90.00
_cell.angle_beta   90.00
_cell.angle_gamma   90.00
#
_symmetry.space_group_name_H-M   'P 1'
#
loop_
_entity.id
_entity.type
_entity.pdbx_description
1 polymer ?
#
loop_
_entity_poly.entity_id
_entity_poly.type
_entity_poly.pdbx_seq_one_letter_code
_entity_poly.pdbx_strand_id
1 'polypeptide(L)'
;MSLIAQKISGCYRRVLLFLIIFVMVGIGAGAIIYNMMGGAEGLRYWTASRAVVGTEKLLIGHRPDGIAKETVEKQFEKVYEAIDNRLIDLKALYALIKSYQKEFNNPSLTPIENKPSTPEVEEFLQNLDATIFE
;
A
#
# COMPACT_ATOMS: atom_id res chain seq x y z
N MET A 1 16.86 32.87 -43.02
CA MET A 1 16.36 32.18 -41.81
C MET A 1 17.57 31.68 -41.04
N SER A 2 17.77 32.13 -39.80
CA SER A 2 19.08 32.06 -39.13
C SER A 2 19.46 30.65 -38.68
N LEU A 3 20.75 30.33 -38.80
CA LEU A 3 21.41 29.09 -38.33
C LEU A 3 21.08 28.73 -36.86
N ILE A 4 20.71 29.73 -36.06
CA ILE A 4 20.34 29.58 -34.64
C ILE A 4 19.01 28.81 -34.51
N ALA A 5 18.01 29.10 -35.33
CA ALA A 5 16.73 28.40 -35.31
C ALA A 5 16.88 26.92 -35.70
N GLN A 6 17.81 26.61 -36.62
CA GLN A 6 18.11 25.25 -37.07
C GLN A 6 18.89 24.45 -36.00
N LYS A 7 19.75 25.12 -35.22
CA LYS A 7 20.50 24.52 -34.11
C LYS A 7 19.61 24.26 -32.88
N ILE A 8 18.69 25.18 -32.58
CA ILE A 8 17.70 25.04 -31.51
C ILE A 8 16.69 23.92 -31.84
N SER A 9 16.20 23.84 -33.08
CA SER A 9 15.31 22.76 -33.51
C SER A 9 15.99 21.39 -33.49
N GLY A 10 17.29 21.32 -33.83
CA GLY A 10 18.09 20.10 -33.72
C GLY A 10 18.33 19.65 -32.27
N CYS A 11 18.58 20.60 -31.36
CA CYS A 11 18.73 20.32 -29.92
C CYS A 11 17.39 19.84 -29.32
N TYR A 12 16.30 20.55 -29.61
CA TYR A 12 14.96 20.19 -29.17
C TYR A 12 14.53 18.81 -29.68
N ARG A 13 14.83 18.49 -30.95
CA ARG A 13 14.55 17.16 -31.53
C ARG A 13 15.32 16.04 -30.83
N ARG A 14 16.58 16.26 -30.45
CA ARG A 14 17.37 15.28 -29.70
C ARG A 14 16.83 15.09 -28.28
N VAL A 15 16.52 16.17 -27.58
CA VAL A 15 15.93 16.11 -26.22
C VAL A 15 14.58 15.40 -26.24
N LEU A 16 13.72 15.71 -27.22
CA LEU A 16 12.43 15.04 -27.41
C LEU A 16 12.62 13.53 -27.64
N LEU A 17 13.57 13.13 -28.49
CA LEU A 17 13.88 11.71 -28.72
C LEU A 17 14.36 11.02 -27.46
N PHE A 18 15.26 11.65 -26.68
CA PHE A 18 15.69 11.10 -25.40
C PHE A 18 14.52 10.93 -24.43
N LEU A 19 13.62 11.90 -24.35
CA LEU A 19 12.45 11.84 -23.50
C LEU A 19 11.50 10.71 -23.95
N ILE A 20 11.26 10.57 -25.25
CA ILE A 20 10.46 9.47 -25.81
C ILE A 20 11.07 8.12 -25.49
N ILE A 21 12.40 7.97 -25.65
CA ILE A 21 13.11 6.73 -25.31
C ILE A 21 12.96 6.43 -23.83
N PHE A 22 13.17 7.42 -22.95
CA PHE A 22 12.97 7.25 -21.51
C PHE A 22 11.55 6.81 -21.16
N VAL A 23 10.54 7.43 -21.78
CA VAL A 23 9.14 7.05 -21.60
C VAL A 23 8.89 5.62 -22.08
N MET A 24 9.39 5.24 -23.26
CA MET A 24 9.23 3.88 -23.78
C MET A 24 9.91 2.83 -22.89
N VAL A 25 11.11 3.12 -22.39
CA VAL A 25 11.79 2.24 -21.42
C VAL A 25 11.00 2.14 -20.12
N GLY A 26 10.47 3.25 -19.61
CA GLY A 26 9.62 3.27 -18.42
C GLY A 26 8.34 2.45 -18.59
N ILE A 27 7.65 2.60 -19.73
CA ILE A 27 6.45 1.81 -20.06
C ILE A 27 6.80 0.32 -20.18
N GLY A 28 7.90 -0.02 -20.87
CA GLY A 28 8.34 -1.40 -21.02
C GLY A 28 8.65 -2.07 -19.68
N ALA A 29 9.43 -1.39 -18.83
CA ALA A 29 9.73 -1.85 -17.48
C ALA A 29 8.46 -2.02 -16.63
N GLY A 30 7.55 -1.04 -16.68
CA GLY A 30 6.26 -1.10 -15.99
C GLY A 30 5.39 -2.29 -16.45
N ALA A 31 5.34 -2.56 -17.76
CA ALA A 31 4.59 -3.67 -18.32
C ALA A 31 5.16 -5.04 -17.91
N ILE A 32 6.49 -5.17 -17.81
CA ILE A 32 7.14 -6.40 -17.31
C ILE A 32 6.75 -6.65 -15.86
N ILE A 33 6.86 -5.64 -15.00
CA ILE A 33 6.48 -5.75 -13.58
C ILE A 33 5.00 -6.09 -13.43
N TYR A 34 4.13 -5.43 -14.21
CA TYR A 34 2.69 -5.71 -14.22
C TYR A 34 2.38 -7.17 -14.55
N ASN A 35 3.05 -7.73 -15.56
CA ASN A 35 2.87 -9.14 -15.93
C ASN A 35 3.46 -10.08 -14.87
N MET A 36 4.62 -9.76 -14.29
CA MET A 36 5.23 -10.57 -13.22
C MET A 36 4.35 -10.63 -11.97
N MET A 37 3.62 -9.57 -11.64
CA MET A 37 2.70 -9.55 -10.50
C MET A 37 1.45 -10.41 -10.73
N GLY A 38 1.17 -10.84 -11.97
CA GLY A 38 -0.07 -11.53 -12.32
C GLY A 38 -1.19 -10.58 -12.79
N GLY A 39 -0.81 -9.44 -13.37
CA GLY A 39 -1.73 -8.48 -13.98
C GLY A 39 -2.55 -7.69 -12.96
N ALA A 40 -3.80 -7.38 -13.32
CA ALA A 40 -4.70 -6.57 -12.50
C ALA A 40 -4.93 -7.17 -11.11
N GLU A 41 -5.04 -8.50 -11.03
CA GLU A 41 -5.27 -9.18 -9.77
C GLU A 41 -4.04 -9.10 -8.87
N GLY A 42 -2.85 -9.33 -9.42
CA GLY A 42 -1.57 -9.11 -8.73
C GLY A 42 -1.40 -7.72 -8.13
N LEU A 43 -1.81 -6.70 -8.90
CA LEU A 43 -1.79 -5.32 -8.44
C LEU A 43 -2.69 -5.12 -7.21
N ARG A 44 -3.85 -5.77 -7.16
CA ARG A 44 -4.79 -5.68 -6.03
C ARG A 44 -4.16 -6.26 -4.76
N TYR A 45 -3.59 -7.45 -4.82
CA TYR A 45 -2.89 -8.06 -3.67
C TYR A 45 -1.67 -7.22 -3.24
N TRP A 46 -0.91 -6.67 -4.19
CA TRP A 46 0.19 -5.76 -3.86
C TRP A 46 -0.29 -4.49 -3.15
N THR A 47 -1.38 -3.87 -3.63
CA THR A 47 -1.95 -2.70 -2.96
C THR A 47 -2.52 -3.04 -1.59
N ALA A 48 -3.09 -4.24 -1.41
CA ALA A 48 -3.57 -4.72 -0.12
C ALA A 48 -2.42 -4.87 0.88
N SER A 49 -1.31 -5.48 0.47
CA SER A 49 -0.08 -5.59 1.28
C SER A 49 0.39 -4.21 1.76
N ARG A 50 0.42 -3.21 0.86
CA ARG A 50 0.82 -1.83 1.22
C ARG A 50 -0.16 -1.17 2.20
N ALA A 51 -1.46 -1.41 2.05
CA ALA A 51 -2.47 -0.89 2.98
C ALA A 51 -2.35 -1.53 4.38
N VAL A 52 -2.06 -2.82 4.43
CA VAL A 52 -1.81 -3.56 5.67
C VAL A 52 -0.57 -2.99 6.38
N VAL A 53 0.55 -2.79 5.67
CA VAL A 53 1.77 -2.16 6.25
C VAL A 53 1.50 -0.78 6.84
N GLY A 54 0.69 0.05 6.17
CA GLY A 54 0.32 1.36 6.70
C GLY A 54 -0.47 1.26 8.01
N THR A 55 -1.37 0.29 8.09
CA THR A 55 -2.25 0.06 9.24
C THR A 55 -1.48 -0.55 10.41
N GLU A 56 -0.56 -1.49 10.14
CA GLU A 56 0.34 -2.05 11.14
C GLU A 56 1.13 -0.95 11.86
N LYS A 57 1.76 -0.07 11.07
CA LYS A 57 2.54 1.06 11.61
C LYS A 57 1.69 2.00 12.46
N LEU A 58 0.47 2.30 11.99
CA LEU A 58 -0.46 3.14 12.73
C LEU A 58 -0.83 2.51 14.08
N LEU A 59 -1.16 1.22 14.08
CA LEU A 59 -1.53 0.47 15.27
C LEU A 59 -0.35 0.32 16.24
N ILE A 60 0.85 0.02 15.76
CA ILE A 60 2.05 -0.06 16.61
C ILE A 60 2.35 1.30 17.26
N GLY A 61 2.20 2.41 16.51
CA GLY A 61 2.44 3.76 17.01
C GLY A 61 1.44 4.22 18.08
N HIS A 62 0.21 3.70 18.05
CA HIS A 62 -0.88 4.07 18.96
C HIS A 62 -1.39 2.88 19.78
N ARG A 63 -0.55 1.86 19.99
CA ARG A 63 -0.93 0.62 20.65
C ARG A 63 -1.39 0.86 22.09
N PRO A 64 -2.53 0.27 22.53
CA PRO A 64 -2.89 0.27 23.94
C PRO A 64 -1.94 -0.60 24.76
N ASP A 65 -1.67 -0.18 25.99
CA ASP A 65 -0.60 -0.77 26.80
C ASP A 65 -0.85 -2.26 27.10
N GLY A 66 -2.11 -2.69 27.09
CA GLY A 66 -2.54 -4.08 27.33
C GLY A 66 -2.33 -5.06 26.16
N ILE A 67 -2.00 -4.60 24.94
CA ILE A 67 -1.72 -5.48 23.79
C ILE A 67 -0.21 -5.59 23.61
N ALA A 68 0.41 -6.76 23.64
CA ALA A 68 1.84 -6.85 23.34
C ALA A 68 2.16 -6.48 21.87
N LYS A 69 3.30 -5.81 21.63
CA LYS A 69 3.70 -5.41 20.27
C LYS A 69 3.90 -6.64 19.37
N GLU A 70 4.48 -7.68 19.95
CA GLU A 70 4.76 -8.96 19.30
C GLU A 70 3.46 -9.66 18.86
N THR A 71 2.36 -9.49 19.61
CA THR A 71 1.05 -10.03 19.24
C THR A 71 0.52 -9.38 17.97
N VAL A 72 0.67 -8.05 17.84
CA VAL A 72 0.29 -7.32 16.64
C VAL A 72 1.14 -7.76 15.46
N GLU A 73 2.46 -7.74 15.60
CA GLU A 73 3.40 -8.10 14.52
C GLU A 73 3.14 -9.52 14.00
N LYS A 74 2.97 -10.49 14.91
CA LYS A 74 2.66 -11.88 14.53
C LYS A 74 1.33 -12.02 13.79
N GLN A 75 0.32 -11.25 14.19
CA GLN A 75 -0.99 -11.30 13.54
C GLN A 75 -0.91 -10.69 12.12
N PHE A 76 -0.16 -9.61 11.96
CA PHE A 76 0.07 -9.00 10.65
C PHE A 76 0.97 -9.86 9.74
N GLU A 77 1.93 -10.60 10.31
CA GLU A 77 2.75 -11.58 9.59
C GLU A 77 1.90 -12.65 8.89
N LYS A 78 0.91 -13.22 9.60
CA LYS A 78 -0.04 -14.17 8.99
C LYS A 78 -0.81 -13.55 7.82
N VAL A 79 -1.22 -12.29 7.95
CA VAL A 79 -1.96 -11.57 6.90
C VAL A 79 -1.07 -11.33 5.69
N TYR A 80 0.22 -11.01 5.89
CA TYR A 80 1.17 -10.90 4.79
C TYR A 80 1.34 -12.21 4.03
N GLU A 81 1.47 -13.32 4.76
CA GLU A 81 1.54 -14.65 4.17
C GLU A 81 0.24 -15.02 3.42
N ALA A 82 -0.93 -14.71 3.99
CA ALA A 82 -2.22 -14.93 3.33
C ALA A 82 -2.38 -14.09 2.06
N ILE A 83 -1.90 -12.83 2.06
CA ILE A 83 -1.90 -11.97 0.86
C ILE A 83 -0.99 -12.55 -0.22
N ASP A 84 0.21 -13.00 0.13
CA ASP A 84 1.18 -13.56 -0.82
C ASP A 84 0.64 -14.84 -1.47
N ASN A 85 0.00 -15.69 -0.65
CA ASN A 85 -0.67 -16.92 -1.10
C ASN A 85 -2.05 -16.70 -1.75
N ARG A 86 -2.53 -15.45 -1.82
CA ARG A 86 -3.87 -15.09 -2.34
C ARG A 86 -5.03 -15.79 -1.61
N LEU A 87 -4.84 -16.07 -0.32
CA LEU A 87 -5.80 -16.71 0.58
C LEU A 87 -6.50 -15.68 1.47
N ILE A 88 -6.87 -14.53 0.91
CA ILE A 88 -7.47 -13.45 1.69
C ILE A 88 -8.66 -12.84 0.97
N ASP A 89 -9.74 -12.57 1.71
CA ASP A 89 -10.86 -11.78 1.22
C ASP A 89 -10.44 -10.30 1.18
N LEU A 90 -9.99 -9.88 -0.01
CA LEU A 90 -9.60 -8.50 -0.27
C LEU A 90 -10.71 -7.49 0.06
N LYS A 91 -11.99 -7.85 -0.14
CA LYS A 91 -13.11 -6.94 0.12
C LYS A 91 -13.30 -6.75 1.62
N ALA A 92 -13.28 -7.85 2.38
CA ALA A 92 -13.36 -7.81 3.84
C ALA A 92 -12.15 -7.07 4.44
N LEU A 93 -10.94 -7.37 3.97
CA LEU A 93 -9.72 -6.71 4.40
C LEU A 93 -9.77 -5.19 4.19
N TYR A 94 -10.16 -4.74 3.00
CA TYR A 94 -10.26 -3.30 2.72
C TYR A 94 -11.34 -2.62 3.57
N ALA A 95 -12.47 -3.28 3.80
CA ALA A 95 -13.53 -2.73 4.65
C ALA A 95 -13.03 -2.54 6.09
N LEU A 96 -12.35 -3.55 6.64
CA LEU A 96 -11.79 -3.53 7.99
C LEU A 96 -10.68 -2.48 8.16
N ILE A 97 -9.72 -2.41 7.24
CA ILE A 97 -8.67 -1.40 7.28
C ILE A 97 -9.27 0.00 7.22
N LYS A 98 -10.26 0.21 6.35
CA LYS A 98 -10.91 1.51 6.17
C LYS A 98 -11.71 1.92 7.41
N SER A 99 -12.42 0.99 8.07
CA SER A 99 -13.15 1.31 9.31
C SER A 99 -12.16 1.71 10.41
N TYR A 100 -11.11 0.92 10.61
CA TYR A 100 -10.10 1.19 11.62
C TYR A 100 -9.40 2.54 11.41
N GLN A 101 -8.99 2.86 10.18
CA GLN A 101 -8.40 4.16 9.86
C GLN A 101 -9.37 5.33 10.06
N LYS A 102 -10.66 5.15 9.76
CA LYS A 102 -11.66 6.20 9.96
C LYS A 102 -11.85 6.52 11.45
N GLU A 103 -11.75 5.52 12.31
CA GLU A 103 -11.94 5.66 13.75
C GLU A 103 -10.70 6.22 14.44
N PHE A 104 -9.50 5.74 14.09
CA PHE A 104 -8.28 5.99 14.86
C PHE A 104 -7.20 6.79 14.13
N ASN A 105 -7.43 7.19 12.87
CA ASN A 105 -6.50 8.05 12.10
C ASN A 105 -7.13 9.42 11.79
N ASN A 106 -7.88 9.99 12.72
CA ASN A 106 -8.49 11.31 12.53
C ASN A 106 -7.48 12.43 12.87
N PRO A 107 -6.98 13.19 11.88
CA PRO A 107 -5.98 14.23 12.12
C PRO A 107 -6.52 15.41 12.95
N SER A 108 -7.83 15.48 13.16
CA SER A 108 -8.47 16.50 14.00
C SER A 108 -8.50 16.14 15.49
N LEU A 109 -8.12 14.92 15.87
CA LEU A 109 -8.10 14.45 17.26
C LEU A 109 -6.67 14.43 17.81
N THR A 110 -6.54 14.62 19.13
CA THR A 110 -5.23 14.53 19.79
C THR A 110 -4.69 13.09 19.80
N PRO A 111 -3.37 12.86 19.93
CA PRO A 111 -2.81 11.50 20.00
C PRO A 111 -3.38 10.62 21.12
N ILE A 112 -3.95 11.24 22.16
CA ILE A 112 -4.59 10.56 23.28
C ILE A 112 -6.01 10.11 22.91
N GLU A 113 -6.74 10.94 22.14
CA GLU A 113 -8.10 10.64 21.68
C GLU A 113 -8.13 9.67 20.48
N ASN A 114 -7.04 9.61 19.70
CA ASN A 114 -6.87 8.65 18.59
C ASN A 114 -6.35 7.28 19.06
N LYS A 115 -6.04 7.09 20.34
CA LYS A 115 -5.50 5.83 20.86
C LYS A 115 -6.64 4.82 21.03
N PRO A 116 -6.68 3.72 20.27
CA PRO A 116 -7.67 2.68 20.47
C PRO A 116 -7.51 2.02 21.84
N SER A 117 -8.63 1.61 22.42
CA SER A 117 -8.67 0.80 23.64
C SER A 117 -8.26 -0.64 23.38
N THR A 118 -7.88 -1.38 24.44
CA THR A 118 -7.50 -2.80 24.31
C THR A 118 -8.59 -3.65 23.63
N PRO A 119 -9.88 -3.58 24.02
CA PRO A 119 -10.92 -4.37 23.37
C PRO A 119 -11.10 -4.06 21.88
N GLU A 120 -10.99 -2.78 21.48
CA GLU A 120 -11.10 -2.37 20.07
C GLU A 120 -9.96 -2.95 19.22
N VAL A 121 -8.74 -3.00 19.78
CA VAL A 121 -7.60 -3.65 19.09
C VAL A 121 -7.76 -5.15 19.03
N GLU A 122 -8.22 -5.80 20.11
CA GLU A 122 -8.48 -7.25 20.10
C GLU A 122 -9.54 -7.62 19.05
N GLU A 123 -10.64 -6.88 19.00
CA GLU A 123 -11.70 -7.05 18.00
C GLU A 123 -11.15 -6.82 16.59
N PHE A 124 -10.37 -5.76 16.38
CA PHE A 124 -9.73 -5.51 15.08
C PHE A 124 -8.82 -6.67 14.66
N LEU A 125 -7.97 -7.18 15.55
CA LEU A 125 -7.05 -8.28 15.25
C LEU A 125 -7.78 -9.60 14.98
N GLN A 126 -8.89 -9.87 15.70
CA GLN A 126 -9.75 -11.03 15.43
C GLN A 126 -10.43 -10.92 14.07
N ASN A 127 -11.01 -9.75 13.77
CA ASN A 127 -11.64 -9.50 12.47
C ASN A 127 -10.61 -9.55 11.34
N LEU A 128 -9.36 -9.19 11.60
CA LEU A 128 -8.26 -9.27 10.64
C LEU A 128 -7.92 -10.74 10.32
N ASP A 129 -7.85 -11.61 11.33
CA ASP A 129 -7.69 -13.06 11.15
C ASP A 129 -8.84 -13.65 10.31
N ALA A 130 -10.08 -13.22 10.58
CA ALA A 130 -11.27 -13.67 9.88
C ALA A 130 -11.34 -13.27 8.39
N THR A 131 -10.45 -12.39 7.92
CA THR A 131 -10.34 -12.08 6.48
C THR A 131 -9.54 -13.12 5.71
N ILE A 132 -8.80 -14.00 6.39
CA ILE A 132 -8.01 -15.06 5.78
C ILE A 132 -8.94 -16.25 5.47
N PHE A 133 -8.82 -16.80 4.27
CA PHE A 133 -9.52 -18.04 3.90
C PHE A 133 -8.78 -19.23 4.54
N GLU A 134 -9.49 -19.99 5.37
CA GLU A 134 -9.02 -21.28 5.92
C GLU A 134 -9.03 -22.41 4.87
#